data_AF-A0A932HTX5-F1
#
_entry.id   AF-A0A932HTX5-F1
#
_cell.length_a   1.000
_cell.length_b   1.000
_cell.length_c   1.000
_cell.angle_alpha   90.00
_cell.angle_beta   90.00
_cell.angle_gamma   90.00
#
_symmetry.space_group_name_H-M   'P 1'
#
loop_
_entity.id
_entity.type
_entity.pdbx_description
1 polymer ?
#
loop_
_entity_poly.entity_id
_entity_poly.type
_entity_poly.pdbx_seq_one_letter_code
_entity_poly.pdbx_strand_id
1 'polypeptide(L)'
;MPLLFYALLFALPFGTRKLLYQFTPGFHEYETAFVYLSDIFVVAFIIVSVATYLRQSGGKSEIQSTKSEINPKSKSAKFKTYLLLAFLLLAGVSVFFASSAGLALYSFARLTLAAAFAAATAYALRAGIVRFRVVCAVIAASAVFQSLIAFAQFVRQGSVGLRLLGEPALSATAPGIAKFAVAGGRL
;
A
#
# COMPACT_ATOMS: atom_id res chain seq x y z
N MET A 1 11.41 -10.75 -8.83
CA MET A 1 10.23 -9.88 -9.03
C MET A 1 8.90 -10.53 -8.63
N PRO A 2 8.47 -11.71 -9.18
CA PRO A 2 7.15 -12.26 -8.86
C PRO A 2 7.01 -12.71 -7.40
N LEU A 3 8.05 -13.34 -6.81
CA LEU A 3 8.04 -13.74 -5.41
C LEU A 3 7.82 -12.55 -4.46
N LEU A 4 8.50 -11.42 -4.73
CA LEU A 4 8.37 -10.19 -3.94
C LEU A 4 6.93 -9.64 -4.01
N PHE A 5 6.30 -9.68 -5.18
CA PHE A 5 4.91 -9.28 -5.36
C PHE A 5 3.94 -10.16 -4.57
N TYR A 6 4.13 -11.49 -4.60
CA TYR A 6 3.28 -12.42 -3.85
C TYR A 6 3.51 -12.34 -2.34
N ALA A 7 4.74 -12.16 -1.90
CA ALA A 7 5.06 -11.91 -0.49
C ALA A 7 4.41 -10.61 0.01
N LEU A 8 4.47 -9.54 -0.79
CA LEU A 8 3.78 -8.27 -0.52
C LEU A 8 2.27 -8.49 -0.38
N LEU A 9 1.66 -9.23 -1.32
CA LEU A 9 0.23 -9.49 -1.32
C LEU A 9 -0.23 -10.29 -0.11
N PHE A 10 0.59 -11.27 0.32
CA PHE A 10 0.37 -12.01 1.55
C PHE A 10 0.59 -11.14 2.80
N ALA A 11 1.54 -10.22 2.77
CA ALA A 11 1.89 -9.35 3.91
C ALA A 11 0.89 -8.19 4.12
N LEU A 12 0.14 -7.78 3.09
CA LEU A 12 -0.79 -6.65 3.15
C LEU A 12 -1.80 -6.73 4.32
N PRO A 13 -2.48 -7.87 4.57
CA PRO A 13 -3.50 -7.95 5.61
C PRO A 13 -2.98 -7.87 7.04
N PHE A 14 -1.67 -8.05 7.25
CA PHE A 14 -1.09 -7.99 8.59
C PHE A 14 -1.09 -6.57 9.17
N GLY A 15 -1.14 -5.54 8.33
CA GLY A 15 -1.29 -4.15 8.78
C GLY A 15 -0.20 -3.64 9.72
N THR A 16 0.94 -4.33 9.82
CA THR A 16 2.04 -4.01 10.73
C THR A 16 2.54 -2.59 10.47
N ARG A 17 2.37 -1.71 11.46
CA ARG A 17 2.68 -0.28 11.36
C ARG A 17 3.54 0.19 12.52
N LYS A 18 4.43 1.15 12.24
CA LYS A 18 5.20 1.88 13.24
C LYS A 18 4.80 3.35 13.18
N LEU A 19 4.45 3.92 14.33
CA LEU A 19 4.18 5.35 14.45
C LEU A 19 5.48 6.13 14.18
N LEU A 20 5.44 7.07 13.24
CA LEU A 20 6.54 7.98 12.95
C LEU A 20 6.38 9.30 13.68
N TYR A 21 5.20 9.91 13.57
CA TYR A 21 4.97 11.28 14.01
C TYR A 21 3.49 11.55 14.29
N GLN A 22 3.21 12.46 15.22
CA GLN A 22 1.87 12.95 15.55
C GLN A 22 1.81 14.44 15.25
N PHE A 23 0.83 14.86 14.44
CA PHE A 23 0.73 16.26 14.02
C PHE A 23 -0.03 17.14 15.01
N THR A 24 -0.75 16.54 15.97
CA THR A 24 -1.60 17.23 16.94
C THR A 24 -1.40 16.66 18.36
N PRO A 25 -1.70 17.44 19.41
CA PRO A 25 -1.73 16.93 20.79
C PRO A 25 -2.89 15.96 20.99
N GLY A 26 -2.59 14.74 21.42
CA GLY A 26 -3.57 13.65 21.58
C GLY A 26 -3.41 12.57 20.52
N PHE A 27 -3.94 11.37 20.76
CA PHE A 27 -3.85 10.27 19.80
C PHE A 27 -5.07 10.24 18.89
N HIS A 28 -4.90 10.75 17.66
CA HIS A 28 -5.88 10.66 16.59
C HIS A 28 -5.28 9.90 15.40
N GLU A 29 -5.72 8.67 15.13
CA GLU A 29 -5.09 7.82 14.09
C GLU A 29 -5.01 8.51 12.72
N TYR A 30 -6.00 9.32 12.36
CA TYR A 30 -6.06 10.04 11.10
C TYR A 30 -5.13 11.27 11.03
N GLU A 31 -4.58 11.72 12.17
CA GLU A 31 -3.63 12.83 12.29
C GLU A 31 -2.22 12.35 12.65
N THR A 32 -1.96 11.06 12.41
CA THR A 32 -0.67 10.45 12.70
C THR A 32 -0.05 9.83 11.45
N ALA A 33 1.27 10.00 11.33
CA ALA A 33 2.05 9.37 10.28
C ALA A 33 2.51 7.98 10.73
N PHE A 34 2.22 6.98 9.92
CA PHE A 34 2.68 5.60 10.11
C PHE A 34 3.56 5.17 8.94
N VAL A 35 4.51 4.27 9.22
CA VAL A 35 5.15 3.46 8.17
C VAL A 35 4.69 2.04 8.36
N TYR A 36 4.12 1.49 7.30
CA TYR A 36 3.69 0.11 7.27
C TYR A 36 4.83 -0.76 6.74
N LEU A 37 4.93 -1.98 7.25
CA LEU A 37 5.83 -2.98 6.69
C LEU A 37 5.54 -3.21 5.20
N SER A 38 4.26 -3.14 4.81
CA SER A 38 3.84 -3.20 3.41
C SER A 38 4.46 -2.08 2.56
N ASP A 39 4.66 -0.88 3.11
CA ASP A 39 5.24 0.24 2.36
C ASP A 39 6.67 -0.07 1.92
N ILE A 40 7.44 -0.75 2.78
CA ILE A 40 8.82 -1.20 2.46
C ILE A 40 8.80 -2.20 1.30
N PHE A 41 7.90 -3.18 1.35
CA PHE A 41 7.74 -4.14 0.26
C PHE A 41 7.28 -3.48 -1.04
N VAL A 42 6.37 -2.50 -0.96
CA VAL A 42 5.89 -1.73 -2.12
C VAL A 42 7.04 -0.97 -2.77
N VAL A 43 7.84 -0.24 -1.99
CA VAL A 43 9.01 0.50 -2.50
C VAL A 43 10.01 -0.46 -3.15
N ALA A 44 10.35 -1.56 -2.50
CA ALA A 44 11.25 -2.58 -3.06
C ALA A 44 10.70 -3.15 -4.38
N PHE A 45 9.40 -3.42 -4.45
CA PHE A 45 8.75 -3.92 -5.67
C PHE A 45 8.80 -2.89 -6.80
N ILE A 46 8.53 -1.62 -6.53
CA ILE A 46 8.62 -0.54 -7.51
C ILE A 46 10.05 -0.42 -8.04
N ILE A 47 11.06 -0.39 -7.17
CA ILE A 47 12.48 -0.29 -7.56
C ILE A 47 12.86 -1.43 -8.50
N VAL A 48 12.52 -2.67 -8.13
CA VAL A 48 12.80 -3.85 -8.96
C VAL A 48 12.06 -3.76 -10.29
N SER A 49 10.79 -3.33 -10.29
CA SER A 49 9.98 -3.19 -11.51
C SER A 49 10.58 -2.17 -12.47
N VAL A 50 11.00 -1.01 -11.97
CA VAL A 50 11.65 0.05 -12.75
C VAL A 50 12.99 -0.45 -13.29
N ALA A 51 13.81 -1.10 -12.46
CA ALA A 51 15.08 -1.68 -12.90
C ALA A 51 14.90 -2.71 -14.02
N THR A 52 13.89 -3.57 -13.94
CA THR A 52 13.57 -4.53 -15.01
C THR A 52 13.08 -3.85 -16.27
N TYR A 53 12.24 -2.81 -16.14
CA TYR A 53 11.75 -2.04 -17.29
C TYR A 53 12.91 -1.35 -18.03
N LEU A 54 13.80 -0.68 -17.31
CA LEU A 54 14.96 0.01 -17.89
C LEU A 54 15.92 -0.97 -18.58
N ARG A 55 16.20 -2.13 -17.97
CA ARG A 55 17.03 -3.18 -18.59
C ARG A 55 16.40 -3.75 -19.85
N GLN A 56 15.09 -3.93 -19.87
CA GLN A 56 14.37 -4.43 -21.04
C GLN A 56 14.28 -3.39 -22.17
N SER A 57 14.19 -2.10 -21.81
CA SER A 57 14.19 -0.99 -22.76
C SER A 57 15.56 -0.71 -23.37
N GLY A 58 16.65 -0.98 -22.64
CA GLY A 58 18.03 -0.79 -23.14
C GLY A 58 18.58 -1.95 -23.98
N GLY A 59 17.95 -3.14 -23.93
CA GLY A 59 18.45 -4.37 -24.57
C GLY A 59 17.73 -4.80 -25.85
N LYS A 60 16.85 -3.97 -26.44
CA LYS A 60 16.10 -4.32 -27.66
C LYS A 60 16.08 -3.16 -28.66
N SER A 61 17.25 -2.90 -29.26
CA SER A 61 17.40 -2.10 -30.48
C SER A 61 17.56 -2.97 -31.74
N GLU A 62 17.18 -4.25 -31.70
CA GLU A 62 17.22 -5.09 -32.90
C GLU A 62 15.95 -5.93 -33.03
N ILE A 63 15.29 -5.71 -34.18
CA ILE A 63 14.31 -6.56 -34.84
C ILE A 63 12.94 -6.71 -34.15
N GLN A 64 12.09 -5.68 -34.35
CA GLN A 64 10.73 -5.92 -34.85
C GLN A 64 10.16 -4.65 -35.51
N SER A 65 10.79 -4.28 -36.63
CA SER A 65 10.08 -3.58 -37.71
C SER A 65 9.02 -4.54 -38.26
N THR A 66 7.85 -4.59 -37.63
CA THR A 66 6.69 -5.24 -38.21
C THR A 66 5.47 -4.37 -37.93
N LYS A 67 5.15 -3.58 -38.96
CA LYS A 67 3.85 -2.92 -39.21
C LYS A 67 3.16 -2.35 -37.97
N SER A 68 3.51 -1.10 -37.66
CA SER A 68 2.65 -0.17 -36.93
C SER A 68 1.38 0.10 -37.74
N GLU A 69 0.45 -0.86 -37.75
CA GLU A 69 -0.96 -0.51 -37.87
C GLU A 69 -1.29 0.35 -36.65
N ILE A 70 -1.89 1.51 -36.91
CA ILE A 70 -2.34 2.48 -35.91
C ILE A 70 -3.43 1.79 -35.07
N ASN A 71 -2.99 1.07 -34.05
CA ASN A 71 -3.84 0.28 -33.19
C ASN A 71 -4.53 1.26 -32.19
N PRO A 72 -5.86 1.40 -32.19
CA PRO A 72 -6.57 2.34 -31.31
C PRO A 72 -6.32 2.09 -29.82
N LYS A 73 -5.81 0.91 -29.46
CA LYS A 73 -5.38 0.55 -28.10
C LYS A 73 -4.20 1.40 -27.58
N SER A 74 -3.37 1.98 -28.48
CA SER A 74 -2.21 2.81 -28.10
C SER A 74 -2.62 4.24 -27.65
N LYS A 75 -3.60 4.87 -28.32
CA LYS A 75 -4.14 6.17 -27.89
C LYS A 75 -4.78 6.09 -26.50
N SER A 76 -5.53 5.02 -26.22
CA SER A 76 -6.16 4.78 -24.91
C SER A 76 -5.13 4.61 -23.79
N ALA A 77 -3.98 3.98 -24.07
CA ALA A 77 -2.92 3.83 -23.08
C ALA A 77 -2.28 5.18 -22.70
N LYS A 78 -1.99 6.04 -23.68
CA LYS A 78 -1.46 7.39 -23.42
C LYS A 78 -2.45 8.25 -22.64
N PHE A 79 -3.74 8.21 -23.00
CA PHE A 79 -4.79 8.95 -22.29
C PHE A 79 -4.86 8.57 -20.80
N LYS A 80 -4.81 7.27 -20.48
CA LYS A 80 -4.81 6.79 -19.08
C LYS A 80 -3.61 7.31 -18.29
N THR A 81 -2.43 7.37 -18.90
CA THR A 81 -1.23 7.93 -18.26
C THR A 81 -1.37 9.43 -18.01
N TYR A 82 -1.89 10.20 -18.98
CA TYR A 82 -2.13 11.63 -18.78
C TYR A 82 -3.18 11.89 -17.70
N LEU A 83 -4.23 11.08 -17.64
CA LEU A 83 -5.26 11.19 -16.60
C LEU A 83 -4.68 10.92 -15.21
N LEU A 84 -3.82 9.89 -15.08
CA LEU A 84 -3.12 9.61 -13.82
C LEU A 84 -2.19 10.76 -13.41
N LEU A 85 -1.44 11.33 -14.36
CA LEU A 85 -0.55 12.46 -14.10
C LEU A 85 -1.34 13.70 -13.68
N ALA A 86 -2.42 14.01 -14.41
CA ALA A 86 -3.30 15.12 -14.08
C ALA A 86 -3.89 14.94 -12.67
N PHE A 87 -4.39 13.74 -12.35
CA PHE A 87 -4.89 13.42 -11.01
C PHE A 87 -3.82 13.67 -9.92
N LEU A 88 -2.59 13.19 -10.11
CA LEU A 88 -1.50 13.42 -9.16
C LEU A 88 -1.11 14.90 -9.05
N LEU A 89 -1.14 15.65 -10.14
CA LEU A 89 -0.87 17.09 -10.12
C LEU A 89 -1.95 17.85 -9.35
N LEU A 90 -3.23 17.55 -9.60
CA LEU A 90 -4.34 18.15 -8.83
C LEU A 90 -4.25 17.80 -7.34
N ALA A 91 -3.94 16.54 -7.02
CA ALA A 91 -3.74 16.11 -5.64
C ALA A 91 -2.55 16.82 -4.98
N GLY A 92 -1.47 17.08 -5.72
CA GLY A 92 -0.33 17.84 -5.24
C GLY A 92 -0.67 19.31 -4.97
N VAL A 93 -1.43 19.95 -5.86
CA VAL A 93 -1.92 21.33 -5.65
C VAL A 93 -2.79 21.42 -4.41
N SER A 94 -3.61 20.40 -4.13
CA SER A 94 -4.46 20.35 -2.93
C SER A 94 -3.67 20.41 -1.62
N VAL A 95 -2.39 20.02 -1.61
CA VAL A 95 -1.54 20.08 -0.40
C VAL A 95 -1.32 21.52 0.08
N PHE A 96 -1.22 22.48 -0.84
CA PHE A 96 -1.00 23.89 -0.49
C PHE A 96 -2.21 24.55 0.18
N PHE A 97 -3.41 24.00 -0.01
CA PHE A 97 -4.64 24.50 0.58
C PHE A 97 -5.02 23.78 1.88
N ALA A 98 -4.21 22.82 2.34
CA ALA A 98 -4.54 22.01 3.51
C ALA A 98 -4.22 22.73 4.82
N SER A 99 -5.07 22.55 5.83
CA SER A 99 -4.89 23.13 7.17
C SER A 99 -3.62 22.63 7.87
N SER A 100 -3.19 21.40 7.59
CA SER A 100 -1.93 20.83 8.07
C SER A 100 -1.07 20.41 6.88
N ALA A 101 -0.10 21.26 6.53
CA ALA A 101 0.80 21.02 5.40
C ALA A 101 1.60 19.71 5.57
N GLY A 102 2.04 19.39 6.79
CA GLY A 102 2.81 18.18 7.08
C GLY A 102 2.00 16.89 6.86
N LEU A 103 0.75 16.85 7.36
CA LEU A 103 -0.13 15.70 7.19
C LEU A 103 -0.56 15.54 5.73
N ALA A 104 -0.84 16.65 5.05
CA ALA A 104 -1.20 16.66 3.64
C ALA A 104 -0.04 16.18 2.75
N LEU A 105 1.19 16.61 3.02
CA LEU A 105 2.37 16.14 2.30
C LEU A 105 2.60 14.64 2.50
N TYR A 106 2.46 14.14 3.73
CA TYR A 106 2.55 12.70 4.02
C TYR A 106 1.47 11.91 3.25
N SER A 107 0.23 12.42 3.23
CA SER A 107 -0.89 11.78 2.54
C SER A 107 -0.68 11.76 1.02
N PHE A 108 -0.15 12.86 0.47
CA PHE A 108 0.22 12.97 -0.93
C PHE A 108 1.37 12.02 -1.31
N ALA A 109 2.39 11.88 -0.45
CA ALA A 109 3.46 10.91 -0.64
C ALA A 109 2.92 9.47 -0.69
N ARG A 110 1.99 9.12 0.22
CA ARG A 110 1.32 7.80 0.19
C ARG A 110 0.48 7.59 -1.07
N LEU A 111 -0.24 8.62 -1.52
CA LEU A 111 -1.00 8.55 -2.77
C LEU A 111 -0.09 8.30 -3.97
N THR A 112 1.06 9.01 -4.02
CA THR A 112 2.06 8.84 -5.08
C THR A 112 2.66 7.44 -5.06
N LEU A 113 2.96 6.90 -3.87
CA LEU A 113 3.43 5.52 -3.71
C LEU A 113 2.40 4.51 -4.22
N ALA A 114 1.12 4.69 -3.87
CA ALA A 114 0.04 3.82 -4.35
C ALA A 114 -0.14 3.88 -5.87
N ALA A 115 -0.07 5.08 -6.46
CA ALA A 115 -0.13 5.26 -7.91
C ALA A 115 1.06 4.57 -8.62
N ALA A 116 2.27 4.72 -8.09
CA ALA A 116 3.47 4.06 -8.61
C ALA A 116 3.36 2.53 -8.50
N PHE A 117 2.84 2.01 -7.38
CA PHE A 117 2.59 0.59 -7.19
C PHE A 117 1.57 0.04 -8.20
N ALA A 118 0.47 0.77 -8.44
CA ALA A 118 -0.53 0.40 -9.43
C ALA A 118 0.06 0.34 -10.85
N ALA A 119 0.89 1.33 -11.23
CA ALA A 119 1.59 1.34 -12.50
C ALA A 119 2.59 0.17 -12.64
N ALA A 120 3.39 -0.09 -11.61
CA ALA A 120 4.33 -1.22 -11.57
C ALA A 120 3.60 -2.58 -11.68
N THR A 121 2.48 -2.74 -10.98
CA THR A 121 1.65 -3.94 -11.05
C THR A 121 1.03 -4.12 -12.42
N ALA A 122 0.52 -3.05 -13.03
CA ALA A 122 -0.01 -3.09 -14.39
C ALA A 122 1.05 -3.51 -15.42
N TYR A 123 2.28 -3.02 -15.28
CA TYR A 123 3.42 -3.49 -16.08
C TYR A 123 3.71 -4.98 -15.84
N ALA A 124 3.81 -5.41 -14.58
CA ALA A 124 4.10 -6.80 -14.22
C ALA A 124 3.06 -7.80 -14.75
N LEU A 125 1.78 -7.42 -14.75
CA LEU A 125 0.67 -8.18 -15.31
C LEU A 125 0.74 -8.25 -16.84
N ARG A 126 0.98 -7.11 -17.51
CA ARG A 126 1.10 -7.04 -18.98
C ARG A 126 2.30 -7.83 -19.51
N ALA A 127 3.41 -7.81 -18.77
CA ALA A 127 4.62 -8.57 -19.09
C ALA A 127 4.47 -10.08 -18.80
N GLY A 128 3.33 -10.53 -18.25
CA GLY A 128 3.09 -11.94 -17.93
C GLY A 128 3.92 -12.48 -16.76
N ILE A 129 4.62 -11.60 -16.03
CA ILE A 129 5.48 -11.97 -14.90
C ILE A 129 4.63 -12.43 -13.71
N VAL A 130 3.47 -11.77 -13.52
CA VAL A 130 2.50 -12.10 -12.47
C VAL A 130 1.30 -12.79 -13.10
N ARG A 131 0.99 -14.00 -12.65
CA ARG A 131 -0.18 -14.77 -13.08
C ARG A 131 -1.38 -14.50 -12.17
N PHE A 132 -2.51 -14.09 -12.75
CA PHE A 132 -3.75 -13.81 -12.01
C PHE A 132 -4.22 -14.99 -11.14
N ARG A 133 -4.13 -16.22 -11.64
CA ARG A 133 -4.47 -17.43 -10.86
C ARG A 133 -3.67 -17.53 -9.55
N VAL A 134 -2.39 -17.16 -9.58
CA VAL A 134 -1.53 -17.19 -8.39
C VAL A 134 -1.87 -16.01 -7.46
N VAL A 135 -2.22 -14.84 -7.99
CA VAL A 135 -2.71 -13.70 -7.19
C VAL A 135 -3.93 -14.11 -6.37
N CYS A 136 -4.94 -14.72 -7.00
CA CYS A 136 -6.13 -15.21 -6.31
C CYS A 136 -5.79 -16.28 -5.25
N ALA A 137 -4.90 -17.22 -5.58
CA ALA A 137 -4.47 -18.25 -4.64
C ALA A 137 -3.76 -17.67 -3.41
N VAL A 138 -2.89 -16.68 -3.61
CA VAL A 138 -2.17 -16.00 -2.51
C VAL A 138 -3.13 -15.20 -1.63
N ILE A 139 -4.09 -14.48 -2.21
CA ILE A 139 -5.12 -13.77 -1.44
C ILE A 139 -5.96 -14.75 -0.62
N ALA A 140 -6.40 -15.86 -1.23
CA ALA A 140 -7.18 -16.89 -0.54
C ALA A 140 -6.37 -17.53 0.61
N ALA A 141 -5.11 -17.90 0.36
CA ALA A 141 -4.22 -18.43 1.38
C ALA A 141 -4.00 -17.44 2.53
N SER A 142 -3.83 -16.16 2.20
CA SER A 142 -3.71 -15.09 3.19
C SER A 142 -4.99 -14.94 4.02
N ALA A 143 -6.17 -15.00 3.40
CA ALA A 143 -7.45 -14.89 4.10
C ALA A 143 -7.67 -16.05 5.08
N VAL A 144 -7.36 -17.27 4.66
CA VAL A 144 -7.39 -18.46 5.53
C VAL A 144 -6.40 -18.32 6.69
N PHE A 145 -5.19 -17.84 6.42
CA PHE A 145 -4.21 -17.62 7.48
C PHE A 145 -4.68 -16.57 8.51
N GLN A 146 -5.25 -15.46 8.04
CA GLN A 146 -5.79 -14.41 8.92
C GLN A 146 -7.00 -14.91 9.73
N SER A 147 -7.88 -15.74 9.15
CA SER A 147 -9.01 -16.29 9.90
C SER A 147 -8.56 -17.25 11.00
N LEU A 148 -7.51 -18.03 10.77
CA LEU A 148 -6.90 -18.88 11.80
C LEU A 148 -6.29 -18.06 12.94
N ILE A 149 -5.60 -16.95 12.63
CA ILE A 149 -5.07 -16.04 13.64
C ILE A 149 -6.20 -15.44 14.47
N ALA A 150 -7.25 -14.93 13.81
CA ALA A 150 -8.40 -14.34 14.48
C ALA A 150 -9.11 -15.36 15.39
N PHE A 151 -9.27 -16.61 14.92
CA PHE A 151 -9.82 -17.70 15.72
C PHE A 151 -8.95 -18.00 16.95
N ALA A 152 -7.62 -18.02 16.79
CA ALA A 152 -6.71 -18.22 17.91
C ALA A 152 -6.75 -17.06 18.93
N GLN A 153 -6.88 -15.81 18.46
CA GLN A 153 -7.08 -14.62 19.31
C GLN A 153 -8.40 -14.71 20.09
N PHE A 154 -9.47 -15.16 19.44
CA PHE A 154 -10.79 -15.36 20.06
C PHE A 154 -10.73 -16.41 21.18
N VAL A 155 -10.16 -17.58 20.91
CA VAL A 155 -10.05 -18.67 21.90
C VAL A 155 -9.20 -18.26 23.10
N ARG A 156 -8.11 -17.51 22.88
CA ARG A 156 -7.20 -17.07 23.95
C ARG A 156 -7.65 -15.80 24.68
N GLN A 157 -8.72 -15.15 24.22
CA GLN A 157 -9.20 -13.85 24.73
C GLN A 157 -8.07 -12.81 24.89
N GLY A 158 -7.11 -12.81 23.96
CA GLY A 158 -5.92 -11.98 24.07
C GLY A 158 -5.15 -11.89 22.75
N SER A 159 -4.16 -10.99 22.69
CA SER A 159 -3.32 -10.90 21.50
C SER A 159 -2.34 -12.09 21.46
N VAL A 160 -2.21 -12.71 20.30
CA VAL A 160 -1.33 -13.89 20.08
C VAL A 160 0.15 -13.45 19.97
N GLY A 161 0.54 -12.36 20.64
CA GLY A 161 1.89 -11.81 20.56
C GLY A 161 2.16 -10.95 19.31
N LEU A 162 1.12 -10.56 18.56
CA LEU A 162 1.21 -9.57 17.48
C LEU A 162 1.57 -8.15 17.96
N ARG A 163 1.78 -7.94 19.27
CA ARG A 163 2.44 -6.75 19.82
C ARG A 163 3.79 -6.47 19.16
N LEU A 164 4.55 -7.50 18.79
CA LEU A 164 5.82 -7.34 18.05
C LEU A 164 5.60 -6.88 16.59
N LEU A 165 4.42 -7.15 16.04
CA LEU A 165 3.99 -6.81 14.68
C LEU A 165 3.26 -5.45 14.62
N GLY A 166 3.51 -4.55 15.58
CA GLY A 166 3.12 -3.14 15.48
C GLY A 166 1.67 -2.83 15.83
N GLU A 167 1.01 -3.65 16.66
CA GLU A 167 -0.23 -3.23 17.32
C GLU A 167 0.06 -1.93 18.12
N PRO A 168 -0.64 -0.81 17.84
CA PRO A 168 -0.49 0.36 18.69
C PRO A 168 -0.96 -0.01 20.09
N ALA A 169 -0.11 0.21 21.08
CA ALA A 169 -0.47 0.07 22.49
C ALA A 169 -1.47 1.17 22.86
N LEU A 170 -2.73 0.98 22.47
CA LEU A 170 -3.87 1.74 22.95
C LEU A 170 -4.06 1.34 24.41
N SER A 171 -3.36 2.03 25.31
CA SER A 171 -3.61 1.92 26.75
C SER A 171 -5.01 2.46 27.02
N ALA A 172 -5.81 1.78 27.85
CA ALA A 172 -7.12 2.28 28.30
C ALA A 172 -7.06 3.69 28.92
N THR A 173 -5.88 4.10 29.39
CA THR A 173 -5.60 5.45 29.93
C THR A 173 -5.19 6.49 28.89
N ALA A 174 -5.01 6.13 27.62
CA ALA A 174 -4.54 7.08 26.61
C ALA A 174 -5.63 8.12 26.27
N PRO A 175 -5.27 9.42 26.23
CA PRO A 175 -6.22 10.48 25.90
C PRO A 175 -6.72 10.33 24.45
N GLY A 176 -8.04 10.37 24.26
CA GLY A 176 -8.68 10.27 22.94
C GLY A 176 -9.35 8.92 22.62
N ILE A 177 -9.25 7.91 23.50
CA ILE A 177 -9.94 6.63 23.34
C ILE A 177 -11.35 6.71 23.95
N ALA A 178 -12.34 6.09 23.29
CA ALA A 178 -13.69 5.96 23.82
C ALA A 178 -13.66 5.19 25.16
N LYS A 179 -14.03 5.87 26.25
CA LYS A 179 -14.10 5.29 27.59
C LYS A 179 -15.50 4.74 27.82
N PHE A 180 -15.59 3.49 28.26
CA PHE A 180 -16.85 2.93 28.71
C PHE A 180 -16.95 3.15 30.22
N ALA A 181 -17.75 4.13 30.64
CA ALA A 181 -18.06 4.31 32.06
C ALA A 181 -19.07 3.24 32.49
N VAL A 182 -18.60 2.18 33.16
CA VAL A 182 -19.47 1.18 33.78
C VAL A 182 -19.46 1.40 35.29
N ALA A 183 -20.63 1.65 35.87
CA ALA A 183 -20.85 1.79 37.32
C ALA A 183 -19.96 2.82 38.04
N GLY A 184 -19.71 3.99 37.43
CA GLY A 184 -18.93 5.07 38.06
C GLY A 184 -17.41 4.84 38.08
N GLY A 185 -16.94 3.67 37.64
CA GLY A 185 -15.53 3.40 37.34
C GLY A 185 -15.16 3.86 35.93
N ARG A 186 -14.00 4.51 35.79
CA ARG A 186 -13.40 4.81 34.49
C ARG A 186 -12.59 3.59 34.05
N LEU A 187 -13.06 2.89 33.00
CA LEU A 187 -12.25 1.93 32.23
C LEU A 187 -11.89 2.56 30.88
#